data_AF-A0AAE0VVK7-F1
#
_entry.id   AF-A0AAE0VVK7-F1
#
_cell.length_a   1.000
_cell.length_b   1.000
_cell.length_c   1.000
_cell.angle_alpha   90.00
_cell.angle_beta   90.00
_cell.angle_gamma   90.00
#
_symmetry.space_group_name_H-M   'P 1'
#
loop_
_entity.id
_entity.type
_entity.pdbx_description
1 polymer ?
#
loop_
_entity_poly.entity_id
_entity_poly.type
_entity_poly.pdbx_seq_one_letter_code
_entity_poly.pdbx_strand_id
1 'polypeptide(L)'
;MQSLRLLQGVLHTTLRRASSGKTLGVVPNKKAYKKLQKKQSEMCFQDGLLVWQKGSSYFEGLLRFLTYGMITVGTGIVLLRIYEMSCPAKKAD
;
A
#
# COMPACT_ATOMS: atom_id res chain seq x y z
N MET A 1 1.51 -15.71 -33.69
CA MET A 1 1.97 -15.30 -32.34
C MET A 1 2.64 -13.91 -32.33
N GLN A 2 2.06 -12.89 -32.97
CA GLN A 2 2.60 -11.51 -32.95
C GLN A 2 1.77 -10.55 -32.09
N SER A 3 0.50 -10.87 -31.83
CA SER A 3 -0.44 -9.99 -31.10
C SER A 3 -0.13 -9.84 -29.60
N LEU A 4 0.52 -10.82 -28.96
CA LEU A 4 0.85 -10.75 -27.53
C LEU A 4 2.05 -9.83 -27.22
N ARG A 5 2.96 -9.60 -28.18
CA ARG A 5 4.12 -8.71 -27.98
C ARG A 5 3.74 -7.23 -28.06
N LEU A 6 2.70 -6.90 -28.82
CA LEU A 6 2.18 -5.53 -28.92
C LEU A 6 1.51 -5.09 -27.61
N LEU A 7 0.83 -5.98 -26.90
CA LEU A 7 0.21 -5.67 -25.61
C LEU A 7 1.24 -5.40 -24.51
N GLN A 8 2.35 -6.14 -24.47
CA GLN A 8 3.45 -5.88 -23.53
C GLN A 8 4.19 -4.58 -23.83
N GLY A 9 4.40 -4.25 -25.13
CA GLY A 9 4.99 -2.98 -25.55
C GLY A 9 4.11 -1.77 -25.19
N VAL A 10 2.80 -1.89 -25.39
CA VAL A 10 1.83 -0.83 -25.06
C VAL A 10 1.76 -0.59 -23.55
N LEU A 11 1.75 -1.64 -22.72
CA LEU A 11 1.70 -1.50 -21.26
C LEU A 11 2.95 -0.81 -20.68
N HIS A 12 4.14 -1.09 -21.25
CA HIS A 12 5.37 -0.40 -20.84
C HIS A 12 5.44 1.05 -21.33
N THR A 13 4.81 1.38 -22.46
CA THR A 13 4.77 2.76 -22.99
C THR A 13 3.71 3.65 -22.33
N THR A 14 2.60 3.10 -21.81
CA THR A 14 1.56 3.92 -21.15
C THR A 14 2.00 4.47 -19.79
N LEU A 15 2.87 3.77 -19.05
CA LEU A 15 3.45 4.28 -17.81
C LEU A 15 4.57 5.32 -18.04
N ARG A 16 5.25 5.29 -19.19
CA ARG A 16 6.29 6.27 -19.52
C ARG A 16 5.72 7.60 -20.02
N ARG A 17 4.46 7.61 -20.48
CA ARG A 17 3.79 8.78 -21.06
C ARG A 17 3.21 9.78 -20.05
N ALA A 18 3.22 9.46 -18.76
CA ALA A 18 2.95 10.45 -17.71
C ALA A 18 4.13 11.42 -17.46
N SER A 19 5.27 11.21 -18.13
CA SER A 19 6.49 12.03 -18.02
C SER A 19 6.84 12.73 -19.36
N SER A 20 5.84 13.08 -20.18
CA SER A 20 6.08 13.84 -21.40
C SER A 20 5.83 15.33 -21.16
N GLY A 21 6.90 16.13 -21.22
CA GLY A 21 6.79 17.50 -21.78
C GLY A 21 6.80 18.70 -20.84
N LYS A 22 7.09 18.57 -19.54
CA LYS A 22 7.51 19.72 -18.72
C LYS A 22 8.95 19.50 -18.28
N THR A 23 9.86 20.33 -18.76
CA THR A 23 11.16 20.56 -18.13
C THR A 23 10.89 20.82 -16.65
N LEU A 24 11.10 19.80 -15.82
CA LEU A 24 11.02 19.91 -14.38
C LEU A 24 11.98 21.04 -13.99
N GLY A 25 11.44 22.11 -13.43
CA GLY A 25 12.22 23.27 -13.02
C GLY A 25 13.43 22.85 -12.19
N VAL A 26 14.50 23.65 -12.26
CA VAL A 26 15.78 23.41 -11.57
C VAL A 26 15.52 22.89 -10.15
N VAL A 27 15.85 21.62 -9.90
CA VAL A 27 15.67 21.01 -8.58
C VAL A 27 16.56 21.78 -7.61
N PRO A 28 16.02 22.44 -6.58
CA PRO A 28 16.82 23.23 -5.66
C PRO A 28 17.87 22.34 -4.99
N ASN A 29 19.15 22.71 -5.04
CA ASN A 29 20.26 21.94 -4.46
C ASN A 29 20.30 22.03 -2.90
N LYS A 30 19.14 22.22 -2.26
CA LYS A 30 19.00 22.23 -0.80
C LYS A 30 18.84 20.79 -0.30
N LYS A 31 19.42 20.47 0.87
CA LYS A 31 19.42 19.11 1.46
C LYS A 31 18.01 18.50 1.60
N ALA A 32 17.00 19.32 1.89
CA ALA A 32 15.61 18.89 2.02
C ALA A 32 15.03 18.30 0.71
N TYR A 33 15.34 18.91 -0.43
CA TYR A 33 14.84 18.46 -1.74
C TYR A 33 15.50 17.16 -2.18
N LYS A 34 16.77 16.94 -1.82
CA LYS A 34 17.45 15.65 -2.05
C LYS A 34 16.80 14.50 -1.29
N LYS A 35 16.36 14.75 -0.04
CA LYS A 35 15.62 13.75 0.75
C LYS A 35 14.28 13.42 0.12
N LEU A 36 13.56 14.45 -0.36
CA LEU A 36 12.28 14.28 -1.05
C LEU A 36 12.47 13.49 -2.36
N GLN A 37 13.46 13.85 -3.16
CA GLN A 37 13.78 13.18 -4.42
C GLN A 37 14.14 11.71 -4.20
N LYS A 38 14.94 11.41 -3.16
CA LYS A 38 15.27 10.03 -2.78
C LYS A 38 14.01 9.24 -2.39
N LYS A 39 13.09 9.86 -1.64
CA LYS A 39 11.81 9.21 -1.27
C LYS A 39 10.88 9.02 -2.47
N GLN A 40 10.84 9.98 -3.39
CA GLN A 40 10.09 9.86 -4.64
C GLN A 40 10.64 8.72 -5.51
N SER A 41 11.96 8.61 -5.65
CA SER A 41 12.56 7.48 -6.37
C SER A 41 12.28 6.14 -5.68
N GLU A 42 12.41 6.06 -4.36
CA GLU A 42 12.09 4.85 -3.58
C GLU A 42 10.63 4.44 -3.74
N MET A 43 9.68 5.39 -3.81
CA MET A 43 8.25 5.10 -3.96
C MET A 43 7.84 4.78 -5.40
N CYS A 44 8.47 5.40 -6.40
CA CYS A 44 8.13 5.21 -7.82
C CYS A 44 8.86 4.05 -8.51
N PHE A 45 9.86 3.44 -7.87
CA PHE A 45 10.55 2.26 -8.41
C PHE A 45 9.59 1.07 -8.64
N GLN A 46 9.68 0.31 -9.74
CA GLN A 46 8.70 -0.74 -10.03
C GLN A 46 9.16 -2.10 -9.51
N ASP A 47 9.04 -2.31 -8.20
CA ASP A 47 9.46 -3.55 -7.51
C ASP A 47 8.36 -4.62 -7.42
N GLY A 48 7.14 -4.31 -7.87
CA GLY A 48 5.96 -5.15 -7.63
C GLY A 48 5.44 -5.11 -6.18
N LEU A 49 6.11 -4.36 -5.28
CA LEU A 49 5.64 -4.10 -3.92
C LEU A 49 4.56 -3.00 -3.90
N LEU A 50 3.59 -3.16 -3.00
CA LEU A 50 2.56 -2.15 -2.77
C LEU A 50 3.15 -0.91 -2.10
N VAL A 51 2.54 0.26 -2.31
CA VAL A 51 3.03 1.55 -1.78
C VAL A 51 3.27 1.48 -0.27
N TRP A 52 2.33 0.87 0.46
CA TRP A 52 2.43 0.70 1.92
C TRP A 52 3.41 -0.37 2.37
N GLN A 53 3.99 -1.16 1.47
CA GLN A 53 5.06 -2.14 1.78
C GLN A 53 6.46 -1.56 1.52
N LYS A 54 6.54 -0.45 0.79
CA LYS A 54 7.77 0.10 0.25
C LYS A 54 8.58 0.94 1.23
N GLY A 55 7.96 1.39 2.31
CA GLY A 55 8.67 1.96 3.46
C GLY A 55 9.38 0.84 4.22
N SER A 56 10.67 0.63 3.93
CA SER A 56 11.50 -0.39 4.60
C SER A 56 11.90 0.00 6.04
N SER A 57 11.06 0.73 6.76
CA SER A 57 11.30 0.98 8.19
C SER A 57 10.68 -0.18 8.97
N TYR A 58 11.51 -0.86 9.78
CA TYR A 58 11.08 -1.88 10.75
C TYR A 58 9.81 -1.47 11.52
N PHE A 59 9.72 -0.18 11.84
CA PHE A 59 8.56 0.44 12.48
C PHE A 59 7.25 0.30 11.69
N GLU A 60 7.26 0.44 10.36
CA GLU A 60 6.06 0.27 9.54
C GLU A 60 5.62 -1.21 9.48
N GLY A 61 6.58 -2.14 9.50
CA GLY A 61 6.29 -3.57 9.60
C GLY A 61 5.58 -3.93 10.91
N LEU A 62 6.11 -3.41 12.02
CA LEU A 62 5.51 -3.59 13.35
C LEU A 62 4.13 -2.93 13.45
N LEU A 63 3.98 -1.72 12.91
CA LEU A 63 2.71 -1.00 12.90
C LEU A 63 1.64 -1.78 12.16
N ARG A 64 1.98 -2.36 10.99
CA ARG A 64 1.07 -3.24 10.24
C ARG A 64 0.64 -4.44 11.06
N PHE A 65 1.58 -5.13 11.69
CA PHE A 65 1.27 -6.28 12.54
C PHE A 65 0.33 -5.92 13.69
N LEU A 66 0.58 -4.80 14.37
CA LEU A 66 -0.27 -4.29 15.44
C LEU A 66 -1.68 -3.93 14.93
N THR A 67 -1.79 -3.27 13.78
CA THR A 67 -3.09 -2.93 13.20
C THR A 67 -3.90 -4.17 12.85
N TYR A 68 -3.28 -5.15 12.16
CA TYR A 68 -3.97 -6.41 11.83
C TYR A 68 -4.36 -7.17 13.09
N GLY A 69 -3.47 -7.28 14.08
CA GLY A 69 -3.76 -7.92 15.36
C GLY A 69 -4.94 -7.29 16.08
N MET A 70 -4.94 -5.96 16.22
CA MET A 70 -6.02 -5.23 16.89
C MET A 70 -7.37 -5.41 16.18
N ILE A 71 -7.37 -5.37 14.84
CA ILE A 71 -8.59 -5.60 14.06
C ILE A 71 -9.10 -7.02 14.27
N THR A 72 -8.24 -8.04 14.16
CA THR A 72 -8.67 -9.45 14.32
C THR A 72 -9.24 -9.74 15.70
N VAL A 73 -8.62 -9.23 16.76
CA VAL A 73 -9.11 -9.40 18.14
C VAL A 73 -10.43 -8.65 18.33
N GLY A 74 -10.52 -7.40 17.86
CA GLY A 74 -11.75 -6.61 17.93
C GLY A 74 -12.91 -7.28 17.19
N THR A 75 -12.67 -7.78 15.98
CA THR A 75 -13.67 -8.52 15.21
C THR A 75 -14.12 -9.79 15.93
N GLY A 76 -13.20 -10.54 16.55
CA GLY A 76 -13.55 -11.73 17.33
C GLY A 76 -14.49 -11.42 18.50
N ILE A 77 -14.23 -10.33 19.24
CA ILE A 77 -15.09 -9.89 20.35
C ILE A 77 -16.48 -9.49 19.82
N VAL A 78 -16.53 -8.74 18.71
CA VAL A 78 -17.80 -8.34 18.09
C VAL A 78 -18.63 -9.56 17.68
N LEU A 79 -18.01 -10.55 17.04
CA LEU A 79 -18.69 -11.78 16.64
C LEU A 79 -19.20 -12.57 17.85
N LEU A 80 -18.43 -12.65 18.94
CA LEU A 80 -18.86 -13.30 20.17
C LEU A 80 -20.08 -12.61 20.78
N ARG A 81 -20.10 -11.27 20.80
CA ARG A 81 -21.26 -10.51 21.28
C ARG A 81 -22.48 -10.68 20.39
N ILE A 82 -22.30 -10.69 19.07
CA ILE A 82 -23.39 -10.98 18.13
C ILE A 82 -23.94 -12.38 18.38
N TYR A 83 -23.08 -13.37 18.63
CA TYR A 83 -23.50 -14.73 18.95
C TYR A 83 -24.32 -14.79 20.25
N GLU A 84 -23.87 -14.14 21.33
CA GLU A 84 -24.62 -14.07 22.60
C GLU A 84 -25.99 -13.39 22.44
N MET A 85 -26.10 -12.36 21.60
CA MET A 85 -27.37 -11.69 21.30
C MET A 85 -28.28 -12.55 20.41
N SER A 86 -27.71 -13.30 19.47
CA SER A 86 -28.46 -14.12 18.51
C SER A 86 -28.93 -15.44 19.13
N CYS A 87 -28.15 -16.00 20.05
CA CYS A 87 -28.43 -17.23 20.78
C CYS A 87 -28.46 -16.92 22.28
N PRO A 88 -29.49 -16.21 22.77
CA PRO A 88 -29.62 -15.93 24.19
C PRO A 88 -29.69 -17.26 24.94
N ALA A 89 -28.83 -17.44 25.94
CA ALA A 89 -28.87 -18.60 26.80
C ALA A 89 -30.30 -18.72 27.37
N LYS A 90 -30.92 -19.89 27.19
CA LYS A 90 -32.20 -20.18 27.85
C LYS A 90 -31.97 -20.00 29.35
N LYS A 91 -32.57 -18.96 29.92
CA LYS A 91 -32.65 -18.83 31.38
C LYS A 91 -33.28 -20.12 31.87
N ALA A 92 -32.55 -20.86 32.70
CA ALA A 92 -33.12 -22.01 33.41
C ALA A 92 -34.05 -21.42 34.46
N ASP A 93 -35.35 -21.47 34.18
CA ASP A 93 -36.41 -21.32 35.18
C ASP A 93 -36.54 -22.64 35.98
#